data_AF-A0A2T9XBK9-F1
#
_entry.id   AF-A0A2T9XBK9-F1
#
_cell.length_a   1.000
_cell.length_b   1.000
_cell.length_c   1.000
_cell.angle_alpha   90.00
_cell.angle_beta   90.00
_cell.angle_gamma   90.00
#
_symmetry.space_group_name_H-M   'P 1'
#
loop_
_entity.id
_entity.type
_entity.pdbx_description
1 polymer ?
#
loop_
_entity_poly.entity_id
_entity_poly.type
_entity_poly.pdbx_seq_one_letter_code
_entity_poly.pdbx_strand_id
1 'polypeptide(L)'
;MKIPNYKYISRIFIPEGVNYTLENIENTIYLKTDSIRQPEIILFPEVNIGKEPWVVQKGNKLIQIDGKEEVLEESHGDFLGVTYISVEGVIEKVLQIGEDEFIFKGNKYNKFLKFFNTYILENNRKITFIYDNMEIDREKPKYYIVNKNGISLVYNGYTEIISKSGSLTINEEKILLGRYGNRSIFQGIDGKILLDEDVIGFCENKAELLGVINNGIVISCGDKVKYFSDGIWQEIEINANPFLSFVNSNFIILTADSYTLVYDKNLFLIYKFLSSGASATTRYIVLFRNPFVGVVDSLDDEDVIRTEKNVLDTSSPIKILIRK
;
A
#
# COMPACT_ATOMS: atom_id res chain seq x y z
N MET A 1 -9.92 -0.59 -25.79
CA MET A 1 -8.73 -0.78 -24.92
C MET A 1 -7.49 -0.64 -25.78
N LYS A 2 -6.50 0.14 -25.32
CA LYS A 2 -5.26 0.40 -26.08
C LYS A 2 -4.28 -0.76 -25.91
N ILE A 3 -3.41 -0.99 -26.90
CA ILE A 3 -2.27 -1.90 -26.77
C ILE A 3 -1.20 -1.14 -25.97
N PRO A 4 -0.65 -1.70 -24.87
CA PRO A 4 0.39 -1.03 -24.09
C PRO A 4 1.69 -0.89 -24.89
N ASN A 5 2.26 0.31 -24.93
CA ASN A 5 3.58 0.57 -25.50
C ASN A 5 4.64 0.44 -24.39
N TYR A 6 5.41 -0.65 -24.38
CA TYR A 6 6.40 -0.89 -23.34
C TYR A 6 7.70 -0.16 -23.65
N LYS A 7 8.11 0.76 -22.76
CA LYS A 7 9.45 1.35 -22.78
C LYS A 7 10.52 0.28 -22.55
N TYR A 8 10.27 -0.60 -21.59
CA TYR A 8 11.08 -1.81 -21.37
C TYR A 8 10.31 -2.85 -20.55
N ILE A 9 10.82 -4.08 -20.63
CA ILE A 9 10.48 -5.20 -19.76
C ILE A 9 11.79 -5.75 -19.22
N SER A 10 11.88 -5.95 -17.91
CA SER A 10 13.06 -6.52 -17.28
C SER A 10 12.68 -7.63 -16.30
N ARG A 11 13.64 -8.48 -15.97
CA ARG A 11 13.51 -9.52 -14.96
C ARG A 11 14.40 -9.17 -13.79
N ILE A 12 13.84 -9.19 -12.58
CA ILE A 12 14.55 -8.98 -11.34
C ILE A 12 14.36 -10.18 -10.41
N PHE A 13 15.36 -10.44 -9.57
CA PHE A 13 15.26 -11.48 -8.56
C PHE A 13 14.59 -10.93 -7.30
N ILE A 14 13.61 -11.67 -6.79
CA ILE A 14 13.05 -11.51 -5.45
C ILE A 14 12.90 -12.91 -4.84
N PRO A 15 13.28 -13.09 -3.56
CA PRO A 15 13.03 -14.34 -2.84
C PRO A 15 11.56 -14.78 -2.91
N GLU A 16 11.31 -16.08 -2.94
CA GLU A 16 9.96 -16.62 -2.88
C GLU A 16 9.28 -16.33 -1.54
N GLY A 17 7.96 -16.14 -1.55
CA GLY A 17 7.15 -15.98 -0.34
C GLY A 17 7.17 -14.60 0.31
N VAL A 18 7.84 -13.61 -0.28
CA VAL A 18 7.77 -12.22 0.19
C VAL A 18 6.63 -11.45 -0.49
N ASN A 19 5.94 -10.64 0.29
CA ASN A 19 4.97 -9.67 -0.21
C ASN A 19 5.72 -8.44 -0.75
N TYR A 20 5.08 -7.69 -1.64
CA TYR A 20 5.66 -6.48 -2.22
C TYR A 20 4.64 -5.36 -2.38
N THR A 21 5.16 -4.14 -2.46
CA THR A 21 4.43 -2.92 -2.84
C THR A 21 5.36 -2.04 -3.68
N LEU A 22 4.77 -1.11 -4.43
CA LEU A 22 5.53 -0.09 -5.14
C LEU A 22 5.40 1.25 -4.40
N GLU A 23 6.53 1.85 -4.09
CA GLU A 23 6.61 3.19 -3.47
C GLU A 23 7.04 4.19 -4.54
N ASN A 24 6.27 5.25 -4.74
CA ASN A 24 6.65 6.35 -5.62
C ASN A 24 7.16 7.52 -4.78
N ILE A 25 8.40 7.92 -5.06
CA ILE A 25 9.01 9.14 -4.51
C ILE A 25 9.38 10.01 -5.72
N GLU A 26 8.64 11.10 -5.90
CA GLU A 26 8.75 12.02 -7.03
C GLU A 26 8.56 11.32 -8.39
N ASN A 27 9.66 11.06 -9.10
CA ASN A 27 9.68 10.40 -10.41
C ASN A 27 10.39 9.03 -10.36
N THR A 28 10.73 8.54 -9.17
CA THR A 28 11.41 7.27 -8.96
C THR A 28 10.46 6.28 -8.31
N ILE A 29 10.37 5.08 -8.89
CA ILE A 29 9.50 4.02 -8.38
C ILE A 29 10.38 2.92 -7.80
N TYR A 30 10.21 2.68 -6.51
CA TYR A 30 10.92 1.67 -5.73
C TYR A 30 10.05 0.45 -5.50
N LEU A 31 10.68 -0.72 -5.48
CA LEU A 31 10.07 -1.94 -5.00
C LEU A 31 10.41 -2.11 -3.51
N LYS A 32 9.37 -2.20 -2.68
CA LYS A 32 9.49 -2.54 -1.25
C LYS A 32 8.85 -3.90 -1.00
N THR A 33 9.42 -4.64 -0.07
CA THR A 33 8.99 -5.98 0.34
C THR A 33 8.86 -6.05 1.85
N ASP A 34 8.25 -7.14 2.33
CA ASP A 34 8.14 -7.45 3.76
C ASP A 34 9.27 -8.35 4.29
N SER A 35 10.39 -8.38 3.57
CA SER A 35 11.65 -8.95 4.04
C SER A 35 12.22 -8.14 5.22
N ILE A 36 13.05 -8.80 6.02
CA ILE A 36 13.71 -8.17 7.19
C ILE A 36 14.78 -7.18 6.71
N ARG A 37 15.47 -7.54 5.63
CA ARG A 37 16.38 -6.67 4.88
C ARG A 37 16.28 -6.99 3.39
N GLN A 38 16.36 -5.96 2.55
CA GLN A 38 16.43 -6.09 1.10
C GLN A 38 17.47 -5.12 0.53
N PRO A 39 18.00 -5.38 -0.68
CA PRO A 39 18.60 -4.34 -1.48
C PRO A 39 17.60 -3.23 -1.81
N GLU A 40 18.15 -2.03 -2.02
CA GLU A 40 17.42 -0.98 -2.72
C GLU A 40 17.13 -1.46 -4.15
N ILE A 41 15.86 -1.43 -4.56
CA ILE A 41 15.44 -1.83 -5.90
C ILE A 41 14.65 -0.69 -6.52
N ILE A 42 15.26 -0.08 -7.53
CA ILE A 42 14.65 0.96 -8.35
C ILE A 42 14.10 0.26 -9.59
N LEU A 43 12.81 0.46 -9.86
CA LEU A 43 12.13 -0.09 -11.03
C LEU A 43 12.05 0.91 -12.19
N PHE A 44 12.10 2.21 -11.90
CA PHE A 44 12.03 3.32 -12.86
C PHE A 44 12.77 4.54 -12.27
N PRO A 45 13.52 5.35 -13.06
CA PRO A 45 13.56 5.44 -14.53
C PRO A 45 14.31 4.33 -15.27
N GLU A 46 15.21 3.65 -14.57
CA GLU A 46 15.97 2.50 -15.04
C GLU A 46 16.01 1.47 -13.91
N VAL A 47 16.07 0.18 -14.28
CA VAL A 47 16.13 -0.89 -13.29
C VAL A 47 17.52 -0.91 -12.65
N ASN A 48 17.58 -0.69 -11.34
CA ASN A 48 18.82 -0.77 -10.58
C ASN A 48 18.57 -1.56 -9.28
N ILE A 49 19.50 -2.44 -8.94
CA ILE A 49 19.45 -3.28 -7.75
C ILE A 49 20.74 -3.06 -6.98
N GLY A 50 20.61 -2.62 -5.72
CA GLY A 50 21.71 -2.46 -4.79
C GLY A 50 22.39 -3.79 -4.45
N LYS A 51 23.52 -3.71 -3.73
CA LYS A 51 24.35 -4.88 -3.40
C LYS A 51 24.01 -5.52 -2.05
N GLU A 52 23.14 -4.90 -1.27
CA GLU A 52 22.78 -5.44 0.04
C GLU A 52 22.09 -6.79 -0.11
N PRO A 53 22.43 -7.77 0.74
CA PRO A 53 21.84 -9.09 0.65
C PRO A 53 20.41 -9.08 1.18
N TRP A 54 19.59 -9.98 0.66
CA TRP A 54 18.26 -10.22 1.21
C TRP A 54 18.37 -10.94 2.54
N VAL A 55 17.53 -10.58 3.50
CA VAL A 55 17.32 -11.33 4.74
C VAL A 55 15.83 -11.59 4.89
N VAL A 56 15.46 -12.86 4.86
CA VAL A 56 14.06 -13.32 4.89
C VAL A 56 13.88 -14.39 5.97
N GLN A 57 12.66 -14.50 6.46
CA GLN A 57 12.27 -15.59 7.34
C GLN A 57 11.67 -16.75 6.51
N LYS A 58 12.13 -17.97 6.76
CA LYS A 58 11.48 -19.20 6.28
C LYS A 58 11.23 -20.13 7.46
N GLY A 59 9.97 -20.23 7.90
CA GLY A 59 9.62 -20.98 9.11
C GLY A 59 10.29 -20.36 10.35
N ASN A 60 11.03 -21.17 11.10
CA ASN A 60 11.81 -20.74 12.28
C ASN A 60 13.24 -20.24 11.94
N LYS A 61 13.60 -20.19 10.65
CA LYS A 61 14.93 -19.82 10.17
C LYS A 61 14.98 -18.40 9.65
N LEU A 62 16.07 -17.73 9.97
CA LEU A 62 16.51 -16.48 9.38
C LEU A 62 17.54 -16.80 8.28
N ILE A 63 17.25 -16.40 7.04
CA ILE A 63 18.05 -16.77 5.87
C ILE A 63 18.55 -15.51 5.18
N GLN A 64 19.85 -15.46 4.92
CA GLN A 64 20.47 -14.51 4.02
C GLN A 64 20.54 -15.08 2.60
N ILE A 65 20.26 -14.26 1.60
CA ILE A 65 20.36 -14.64 0.19
C ILE A 65 21.24 -13.64 -0.55
N ASP A 66 22.44 -14.08 -0.91
CA ASP A 66 23.41 -13.37 -1.74
C ASP A 66 24.02 -14.33 -2.78
N GLY A 67 23.28 -14.58 -3.86
CA GLY A 67 23.58 -15.63 -4.86
C GLY A 67 23.41 -17.08 -4.35
N LYS A 68 23.54 -17.31 -3.05
CA LYS A 68 23.28 -18.57 -2.34
C LYS A 68 22.50 -18.29 -1.05
N GLU A 69 21.69 -19.26 -0.62
CA GLU A 69 21.04 -19.20 0.69
C GLU A 69 21.99 -19.63 1.81
N GLU A 70 22.05 -18.83 2.87
CA GLU A 70 22.79 -19.08 4.10
C GLU A 70 21.84 -18.92 5.29
N VAL A 71 21.82 -19.89 6.20
CA VAL A 71 21.04 -19.78 7.44
C VAL A 71 21.85 -18.95 8.43
N LEU A 72 21.38 -17.73 8.72
CA LEU A 72 22.00 -16.86 9.72
C LEU A 72 21.67 -17.33 11.14
N GLU A 73 20.43 -17.77 11.34
CA GLU A 73 19.94 -18.21 12.64
C GLU A 73 18.79 -19.21 12.48
N GLU A 74 18.72 -20.18 13.38
CA GLU A 74 17.58 -21.08 13.54
C GLU A 74 17.12 -21.05 15.00
N SER A 75 15.87 -20.68 15.23
CA SER A 75 15.32 -20.66 16.58
C SER A 75 14.78 -22.04 16.96
N HIS A 76 15.20 -22.52 18.12
CA HIS A 76 14.74 -23.77 18.73
C HIS A 76 14.21 -23.47 20.14
N GLY A 77 13.18 -24.21 20.57
CA GLY A 77 12.59 -24.05 21.89
C GLY A 77 11.13 -24.46 21.95
N ASP A 78 10.54 -24.28 23.12
CA ASP A 78 9.11 -24.53 23.37
C ASP A 78 8.33 -23.22 23.14
N PHE A 79 8.01 -22.98 21.86
CA PHE A 79 7.18 -21.86 21.41
C PHE A 79 6.33 -22.33 20.21
N LEU A 80 5.13 -21.77 20.06
CA LEU A 80 4.23 -22.05 18.94
C LEU A 80 4.71 -21.40 17.65
N GLY A 81 5.40 -20.26 17.75
CA GLY A 81 5.90 -19.52 16.60
C GLY A 81 7.01 -18.53 16.95
N VAL A 82 7.79 -18.15 15.94
CA VAL A 82 8.79 -17.09 16.02
C VAL A 82 8.61 -16.17 14.82
N THR A 83 8.68 -14.86 15.05
CA THR A 83 8.77 -13.86 13.98
C THR A 83 10.01 -13.02 14.20
N TYR A 84 10.87 -12.94 13.19
CA TYR A 84 12.04 -12.08 13.21
C TYR A 84 11.66 -10.69 12.67
N ILE A 85 12.09 -9.64 13.37
CA ILE A 85 11.77 -8.25 13.05
C ILE A 85 13.03 -7.40 13.13
N SER A 86 13.17 -6.39 12.26
CA SER A 86 14.28 -5.43 12.32
C SER A 86 13.84 -4.22 13.15
N VAL A 87 14.61 -3.91 14.19
CA VAL A 87 14.39 -2.80 15.11
C VAL A 87 15.71 -2.05 15.27
N GLU A 88 15.76 -0.81 14.81
CA GLU A 88 16.93 0.07 14.88
C GLU A 88 18.20 -0.57 14.28
N GLY A 89 18.02 -1.37 13.24
CA GLY A 89 19.10 -2.09 12.55
C GLY A 89 19.50 -3.41 13.21
N VAL A 90 18.90 -3.79 14.34
CA VAL A 90 19.11 -5.07 15.02
C VAL A 90 17.95 -6.01 14.70
N ILE A 91 18.27 -7.28 14.40
CA ILE A 91 17.25 -8.30 14.21
C ILE A 91 16.85 -8.86 15.58
N GLU A 92 15.59 -8.66 15.92
CA GLU A 92 14.96 -9.09 17.17
C GLU A 92 13.93 -10.19 16.90
N LYS A 93 13.48 -10.86 17.96
CA LYS A 93 12.49 -11.95 17.88
C LYS A 93 11.24 -11.61 18.67
N VAL A 94 10.10 -11.89 18.05
CA VAL A 94 8.81 -12.04 18.71
C VAL A 94 8.53 -13.53 18.84
N LEU A 95 8.42 -14.03 20.07
CA LEU A 95 8.13 -15.43 20.35
C LEU A 95 6.65 -15.57 20.72
N GLN A 96 5.91 -16.42 20.01
CA GLN A 96 4.55 -16.82 20.38
C GLN A 96 4.63 -18.03 21.30
N ILE A 97 4.30 -17.85 22.58
CA ILE A 97 4.38 -18.91 23.61
C ILE A 97 3.01 -19.50 23.95
N GLY A 98 1.93 -18.88 23.49
CA GLY A 98 0.54 -19.35 23.57
C GLY A 98 -0.28 -18.73 22.44
N GLU A 99 -1.54 -19.16 22.25
CA GLU A 99 -2.38 -18.66 21.14
C GLU A 99 -2.44 -17.13 21.10
N ASP A 100 -2.66 -16.51 22.26
CA ASP A 100 -2.69 -15.04 22.45
C ASP A 100 -1.59 -14.57 23.43
N GLU A 101 -0.42 -15.23 23.44
CA GLU A 101 0.71 -14.81 24.29
C GLU A 101 2.01 -14.69 23.50
N PHE A 102 2.56 -13.47 23.49
CA PHE A 102 3.76 -13.11 22.75
C PHE A 102 4.80 -12.48 23.67
N ILE A 103 6.08 -12.81 23.45
CA ILE A 103 7.22 -12.20 24.14
C ILE A 103 8.05 -11.42 23.13
N PHE A 104 8.32 -10.16 23.43
CA PHE A 104 9.25 -9.31 22.69
C PHE A 104 10.10 -8.48 23.65
N LYS A 105 11.42 -8.56 23.53
CA LYS A 105 12.41 -7.93 24.44
C LYS A 105 12.06 -8.14 25.93
N GLY A 106 11.66 -9.35 26.30
CA GLY A 106 11.28 -9.73 27.67
C GLY A 106 9.89 -9.27 28.13
N ASN A 107 9.19 -8.43 27.36
CA ASN A 107 7.84 -7.98 27.67
C ASN A 107 6.79 -8.95 27.11
N LYS A 108 5.70 -9.14 27.86
CA LYS A 108 4.54 -9.93 27.44
C LYS A 108 3.49 -9.07 26.73
N TYR A 109 2.98 -9.60 25.64
CA TYR A 109 1.90 -9.04 24.84
C TYR A 109 0.82 -10.09 24.61
N ASN A 110 -0.41 -9.61 24.43
CA ASN A 110 -1.58 -10.46 24.28
C ASN A 110 -2.02 -10.57 22.81
N LYS A 111 -1.39 -9.81 21.90
CA LYS A 111 -1.68 -9.84 20.48
C LYS A 111 -0.49 -9.29 19.69
N PHE A 112 -0.28 -9.89 18.52
CA PHE A 112 0.73 -9.51 17.55
C PHE A 112 0.08 -9.41 16.16
N LEU A 113 0.26 -8.27 15.49
CA LEU A 113 -0.25 -8.05 14.14
C LEU A 113 0.87 -7.56 13.22
N LYS A 114 0.81 -7.96 11.95
CA LYS A 114 1.68 -7.47 10.88
C LYS A 114 0.84 -6.74 9.83
N PHE A 115 1.13 -5.47 9.58
CA PHE A 115 0.57 -4.67 8.50
C PHE A 115 1.69 -4.25 7.55
N PHE A 116 1.90 -5.06 6.50
CA PHE A 116 3.06 -4.95 5.61
C PHE A 116 4.37 -4.91 6.41
N ASN A 117 5.08 -3.79 6.46
CA ASN A 117 6.34 -3.64 7.19
C ASN A 117 6.17 -3.08 8.61
N THR A 118 4.94 -2.91 9.07
CA THR A 118 4.63 -2.44 10.43
C THR A 118 4.26 -3.62 11.30
N TYR A 119 4.95 -3.78 12.43
CA TYR A 119 4.60 -4.77 13.45
C TYR A 119 3.93 -4.09 14.63
N ILE A 120 2.91 -4.72 15.19
CA ILE A 120 2.12 -4.18 16.30
C ILE A 120 2.04 -5.22 17.40
N LEU A 121 2.45 -4.85 18.59
CA LEU A 121 2.39 -5.66 19.80
C LEU A 121 1.53 -4.91 20.83
N GLU A 122 0.44 -5.52 21.30
CA GLU A 122 -0.46 -4.88 22.26
C GLU A 122 -0.68 -5.76 23.50
N ASN A 123 -0.80 -5.10 24.65
CA ASN A 123 -1.35 -5.70 25.87
C ASN A 123 -2.45 -4.80 26.43
N ASN A 124 -2.85 -5.00 27.68
CA ASN A 124 -3.92 -4.21 28.29
C ASN A 124 -3.51 -2.79 28.69
N ARG A 125 -2.20 -2.48 28.71
CA ARG A 125 -1.66 -1.20 29.18
C ARG A 125 -1.00 -0.38 28.06
N LYS A 126 -0.29 -1.05 27.15
CA LYS A 126 0.51 -0.41 26.12
C LYS A 126 0.35 -1.05 24.75
N ILE A 127 0.72 -0.28 23.75
CA ILE A 127 0.91 -0.72 22.37
C ILE A 127 2.33 -0.34 21.94
N THR A 128 3.02 -1.26 21.28
CA THR A 128 4.36 -1.09 20.74
C THR A 128 4.29 -1.29 19.24
N PHE A 129 4.70 -0.27 18.49
CA PHE A 129 4.84 -0.34 17.04
C PHE A 129 6.30 -0.48 16.66
N ILE A 130 6.58 -1.36 15.70
CA ILE A 130 7.83 -1.30 14.93
C ILE A 130 7.45 -0.72 13.58
N TYR A 131 7.78 0.55 13.36
CA TYR A 131 7.40 1.33 12.17
C TYR A 131 8.66 1.96 11.58
N ASP A 132 8.95 1.65 10.32
CA ASP A 132 10.15 2.12 9.61
C ASP A 132 11.47 1.85 10.38
N ASN A 133 11.58 0.63 10.91
CA ASN A 133 12.66 0.18 11.82
C ASN A 133 12.76 0.94 13.15
N MET A 134 11.81 1.81 13.51
CA MET A 134 11.79 2.49 14.81
C MET A 134 10.83 1.79 15.77
N GLU A 135 11.24 1.66 17.04
CA GLU A 135 10.36 1.19 18.11
C GLU A 135 9.60 2.38 18.72
N ILE A 136 8.27 2.28 18.76
CA ILE A 136 7.39 3.33 19.26
C ILE A 136 6.45 2.75 20.31
N ASP A 137 6.73 3.04 21.57
CA ASP A 137 5.87 2.68 22.70
C ASP A 137 4.84 3.78 23.00
N ARG A 138 3.59 3.39 23.21
CA ARG A 138 2.49 4.26 23.63
C ARG A 138 1.57 3.56 24.63
N GLU A 139 0.81 4.34 25.39
CA GLU A 139 -0.33 3.81 26.12
C GLU A 139 -1.35 3.21 25.14
N LYS A 140 -2.14 2.24 25.59
CA LYS A 140 -3.12 1.58 24.71
C LYS A 140 -4.20 2.60 24.26
N PRO A 141 -4.36 2.86 22.95
CA PRO A 141 -5.42 3.74 22.46
C PRO A 141 -6.78 3.04 22.48
N LYS A 142 -7.86 3.82 22.38
CA LYS A 142 -9.24 3.30 22.18
C LYS A 142 -9.36 2.58 20.84
N TYR A 143 -8.75 3.17 19.83
CA TYR A 143 -8.75 2.69 18.46
C TYR A 143 -7.45 3.10 17.78
N TYR A 144 -6.96 2.29 16.84
CA TYR A 144 -5.85 2.67 15.98
C TYR A 144 -6.04 2.20 14.56
N ILE A 145 -5.42 2.91 13.62
CA ILE A 145 -5.28 2.47 12.24
C ILE A 145 -3.84 2.61 11.79
N VAL A 146 -3.40 1.64 10.98
CA VAL A 146 -2.22 1.76 10.13
C VAL A 146 -2.69 1.86 8.68
N ASN A 147 -2.21 2.86 7.96
CA ASN A 147 -2.42 3.05 6.53
C ASN A 147 -1.13 3.55 5.86
N LYS A 148 -1.15 3.75 4.53
CA LYS A 148 0.01 4.24 3.78
C LYS A 148 0.56 5.60 4.25
N ASN A 149 -0.28 6.42 4.88
CA ASN A 149 0.06 7.77 5.31
C ASN A 149 0.55 7.85 6.77
N GLY A 150 0.48 6.75 7.52
CA GLY A 150 0.98 6.66 8.89
C GLY A 150 0.10 5.84 9.82
N ILE A 151 0.24 6.11 11.10
CA ILE A 151 -0.47 5.47 12.20
C ILE A 151 -1.30 6.53 12.92
N SER A 152 -2.62 6.34 13.02
CA SER A 152 -3.48 7.17 13.87
C SER A 152 -3.83 6.41 15.15
N LEU A 153 -3.56 7.01 16.31
CA LEU A 153 -3.86 6.49 17.64
C LEU A 153 -4.92 7.38 18.28
N VAL A 154 -6.14 6.86 18.44
CA VAL A 154 -7.28 7.62 18.94
C VAL A 154 -7.45 7.41 20.44
N TYR A 155 -7.44 8.50 21.19
CA TYR A 155 -7.62 8.55 22.64
C TYR A 155 -8.90 9.33 23.00
N ASN A 156 -9.12 9.58 24.29
CA ASN A 156 -10.25 10.40 24.74
C ASN A 156 -9.99 11.87 24.40
N GLY A 157 -10.74 12.42 23.44
CA GLY A 157 -10.70 13.83 23.05
C GLY A 157 -9.53 14.24 22.16
N TYR A 158 -8.68 13.31 21.73
CA TYR A 158 -7.57 13.60 20.82
C TYR A 158 -7.12 12.38 20.01
N THR A 159 -6.44 12.64 18.90
CA THR A 159 -5.73 11.63 18.10
C THR A 159 -4.26 12.03 17.98
N GLU A 160 -3.36 11.08 18.24
CA GLU A 160 -1.94 11.18 17.87
C GLU A 160 -1.73 10.52 16.49
N ILE A 161 -1.11 11.25 15.57
CA ILE A 161 -0.79 10.81 14.21
C ILE A 161 0.73 10.69 14.11
N ILE A 162 1.21 9.50 13.79
CA ILE A 162 2.63 9.19 13.62
C ILE A 162 2.88 8.91 12.15
N SER A 163 3.86 9.59 11.55
CA SER A 163 4.22 9.45 10.14
C SER A 163 5.74 9.57 9.97
N LYS A 164 6.23 9.35 8.75
CA LYS A 164 7.66 9.55 8.41
C LYS A 164 8.17 10.97 8.69
N SER A 165 7.29 11.98 8.64
CA SER A 165 7.66 13.38 8.92
C SER A 165 7.62 13.74 10.42
N GLY A 166 7.26 12.79 11.29
CA GLY A 166 7.16 12.97 12.72
C GLY A 166 5.75 12.71 13.25
N SER A 167 5.51 13.18 14.48
CA SER A 167 4.23 13.04 15.18
C SER A 167 3.48 14.37 15.25
N LEU A 168 2.16 14.28 15.19
CA LEU A 168 1.22 15.40 15.33
C LEU A 168 0.08 14.97 16.24
N THR A 169 -0.39 15.86 17.11
CA THR A 169 -1.62 15.63 17.89
C THR A 169 -2.71 16.58 17.42
N ILE A 170 -3.92 16.05 17.26
CA ILE A 170 -5.14 16.82 16.98
C ILE A 170 -6.15 16.61 18.11
N ASN A 171 -6.86 17.66 18.51
CA ASN A 171 -7.80 17.64 19.65
C ASN A 171 -9.18 17.09 19.28
N GLU A 172 -9.21 16.01 18.50
CA GLU A 172 -10.44 15.37 18.02
C GLU A 172 -10.25 13.86 17.87
N GLU A 173 -11.30 13.09 18.08
CA GLU A 173 -11.30 11.62 17.91
C GLU A 173 -11.58 11.27 16.44
N LYS A 174 -10.58 11.46 15.57
CA LYS A 174 -10.66 11.13 14.14
C LYS A 174 -9.39 10.50 13.60
N ILE A 175 -9.52 9.75 12.52
CA ILE A 175 -8.45 8.97 11.88
C ILE A 175 -7.98 9.72 10.65
N LEU A 176 -6.67 9.94 10.48
CA LEU A 176 -6.14 10.54 9.26
C LEU A 176 -6.10 9.50 8.13
N LEU A 177 -6.82 9.78 7.04
CA LEU A 177 -6.76 8.98 5.81
C LEU A 177 -5.66 9.46 4.88
N GLY A 178 -5.39 10.77 4.82
CA GLY A 178 -4.35 11.38 3.98
C GLY A 178 -4.62 12.86 3.69
N ARG A 179 -4.13 13.38 2.56
CA ARG A 179 -4.27 14.79 2.18
C ARG A 179 -4.84 14.98 0.78
N TYR A 180 -5.56 16.10 0.63
CA TYR A 180 -6.05 16.62 -0.64
C TYR A 180 -5.55 18.06 -0.79
N GLY A 181 -4.46 18.25 -1.54
CA GLY A 181 -3.71 19.50 -1.52
C GLY A 181 -3.27 19.86 -0.10
N ASN A 182 -3.66 21.04 0.39
CA ASN A 182 -3.36 21.48 1.75
C ASN A 182 -4.36 20.96 2.80
N ARG A 183 -5.51 20.43 2.38
CA ARG A 183 -6.58 19.93 3.26
C ARG A 183 -6.29 18.50 3.70
N SER A 184 -6.77 18.13 4.88
CA SER A 184 -6.64 16.77 5.40
C SER A 184 -7.93 15.99 5.18
N ILE A 185 -7.82 14.70 4.89
CA ILE A 185 -8.98 13.81 4.79
C ILE A 185 -8.99 12.94 6.04
N PHE A 186 -10.09 12.96 6.77
CA PHE A 186 -10.27 12.15 7.98
C PHE A 186 -11.44 11.17 7.85
N GLN A 187 -11.40 10.13 8.67
CA GLN A 187 -12.54 9.30 9.00
C GLN A 187 -12.89 9.50 10.48
N GLY A 188 -14.11 9.94 10.77
CA GLY A 188 -14.64 9.95 12.14
C GLY A 188 -14.89 8.53 12.65
N ILE A 189 -14.90 8.35 13.98
CA ILE A 189 -15.21 7.04 14.59
C ILE A 189 -16.61 6.54 14.23
N ASP A 190 -17.53 7.46 13.89
CA ASP A 190 -18.87 7.15 13.40
C ASP A 190 -18.91 6.74 11.91
N GLY A 191 -17.78 6.75 11.20
CA GLY A 191 -17.67 6.39 9.79
C GLY A 191 -17.80 7.56 8.81
N LYS A 192 -18.01 8.80 9.28
CA LYS A 192 -18.04 9.97 8.38
C LYS A 192 -16.69 10.22 7.74
N ILE A 193 -16.69 10.50 6.44
CA ILE A 193 -15.51 10.98 5.71
C ILE A 193 -15.53 12.50 5.71
N LEU A 194 -14.48 13.10 6.26
CA LEU A 194 -14.34 14.53 6.45
C LEU A 194 -13.22 15.07 5.55
N LEU A 195 -13.47 16.19 4.89
CA LEU A 195 -12.44 17.01 4.27
C LEU A 195 -12.21 18.22 5.18
N ASP A 196 -11.14 18.19 5.95
CA ASP A 196 -10.96 18.95 7.20
C ASP A 196 -12.13 18.68 8.17
N GLU A 197 -13.12 19.58 8.21
CA GLU A 197 -14.33 19.47 9.04
C GLU A 197 -15.61 19.22 8.23
N ASP A 198 -15.55 19.36 6.90
CA ASP A 198 -16.72 19.19 6.04
C ASP A 198 -17.02 17.71 5.82
N VAL A 199 -18.24 17.28 6.15
CA VAL A 199 -18.70 15.92 5.85
C VAL A 199 -18.91 15.79 4.35
N ILE A 200 -18.04 15.01 3.70
CA ILE A 200 -18.14 14.74 2.26
C ILE A 200 -18.72 13.35 1.96
N GLY A 201 -18.79 12.44 2.94
CA GLY A 201 -19.28 11.08 2.70
C GLY A 201 -19.36 10.22 3.95
N PHE A 202 -19.60 8.93 3.72
CA PHE A 202 -19.76 7.94 4.78
C PHE A 202 -19.18 6.58 4.38
N CYS A 203 -18.45 5.98 5.31
CA CYS A 203 -17.89 4.65 5.24
C CYS A 203 -17.89 4.02 6.63
N GLU A 204 -18.77 3.04 6.87
CA GLU A 204 -18.84 2.31 8.14
C GLU A 204 -17.59 1.46 8.38
N ASN A 205 -17.00 0.95 7.29
CA ASN A 205 -15.80 0.14 7.33
C ASN A 205 -14.55 1.01 7.41
N LYS A 206 -13.40 0.40 7.73
CA LYS A 206 -12.09 1.05 7.60
C LYS A 206 -11.94 1.64 6.20
N ALA A 207 -11.70 2.95 6.14
CA ALA A 207 -11.38 3.65 4.91
C ALA A 207 -9.86 3.78 4.72
N GLU A 208 -9.42 3.83 3.46
CA GLU A 208 -8.04 4.11 3.10
C GLU A 208 -8.00 5.02 1.88
N LEU A 209 -7.21 6.09 1.93
CA LEU A 209 -6.99 6.95 0.76
C LEU A 209 -6.08 6.22 -0.24
N LEU A 210 -6.57 5.95 -1.44
CA LEU A 210 -5.76 5.42 -2.54
C LEU A 210 -5.00 6.53 -3.27
N GLY A 211 -5.57 7.75 -3.29
CA GLY A 211 -4.93 8.98 -3.76
C GLY A 211 -5.94 9.99 -4.30
N VAL A 212 -5.43 10.97 -5.04
CA VAL A 212 -6.19 12.13 -5.55
C VAL A 212 -5.91 12.31 -7.03
N ILE A 213 -6.96 12.53 -7.82
CA ILE A 213 -6.90 12.72 -9.27
C ILE A 213 -7.89 13.80 -9.72
N ASN A 214 -7.45 14.76 -10.54
CA ASN A 214 -8.30 15.82 -11.11
C ASN A 214 -9.32 16.44 -10.11
N ASN A 215 -8.84 16.80 -8.92
CA ASN A 215 -9.65 17.33 -7.81
C ASN A 215 -10.62 16.35 -7.14
N GLY A 216 -10.63 15.08 -7.54
CA GLY A 216 -11.39 14.02 -6.91
C GLY A 216 -10.58 13.17 -5.94
N ILE A 217 -11.28 12.59 -4.96
CA ILE A 217 -10.69 11.77 -3.90
C ILE A 217 -11.04 10.30 -4.18
N VAL A 218 -10.06 9.41 -4.19
CA VAL A 218 -10.29 7.97 -4.34
C VAL A 218 -9.98 7.27 -3.03
N ILE A 219 -10.98 6.62 -2.43
CA ILE A 219 -10.82 5.83 -1.22
C ILE A 219 -11.21 4.37 -1.45
N SER A 220 -10.55 3.47 -0.73
CA SER A 220 -11.12 2.17 -0.42
C SER A 220 -12.00 2.29 0.82
N CYS A 221 -13.18 1.67 0.78
CA CYS A 221 -14.16 1.62 1.87
C CYS A 221 -14.63 0.17 2.03
N GLY A 222 -13.92 -0.60 2.86
CA GLY A 222 -14.09 -2.05 2.92
C GLY A 222 -13.62 -2.70 1.61
N ASP A 223 -14.53 -3.38 0.91
CA ASP A 223 -14.30 -4.01 -0.38
C ASP A 223 -14.53 -3.06 -1.57
N LYS A 224 -15.15 -1.91 -1.38
CA LYS A 224 -15.54 -0.99 -2.46
C LYS A 224 -14.52 0.12 -2.63
N VAL A 225 -14.12 0.39 -3.87
CA VAL A 225 -13.38 1.59 -4.22
C VAL A 225 -14.37 2.66 -4.67
N LYS A 226 -14.31 3.82 -4.03
CA LYS A 226 -15.17 4.96 -4.33
C LYS A 226 -14.36 6.17 -4.76
N TYR A 227 -14.87 6.90 -5.76
CA TYR A 227 -14.36 8.16 -6.25
C TYR A 227 -15.34 9.28 -5.90
N PHE A 228 -14.86 10.34 -5.26
CA PHE A 228 -15.62 11.54 -4.96
C PHE A 228 -15.21 12.68 -5.89
N SER A 229 -16.16 13.23 -6.64
CA SER A 229 -15.98 14.45 -7.45
C SER A 229 -17.27 15.23 -7.46
N ASP A 230 -17.17 16.56 -7.46
CA ASP A 230 -18.31 17.47 -7.61
C ASP A 230 -19.47 17.18 -6.64
N GLY A 231 -19.15 16.76 -5.41
CA GLY A 231 -20.13 16.46 -4.36
C GLY A 231 -20.77 15.05 -4.44
N ILE A 232 -20.35 14.19 -5.37
CA ILE A 232 -20.96 12.88 -5.62
C ILE A 232 -19.94 11.77 -5.41
N TRP A 233 -20.34 10.72 -4.72
CA TRP A 233 -19.59 9.46 -4.64
C TRP A 233 -20.05 8.48 -5.72
N GLN A 234 -19.08 7.94 -6.46
CA GLN A 234 -19.28 6.87 -7.42
C GLN A 234 -18.44 5.65 -7.00
N GLU A 235 -19.05 4.46 -7.01
CA GLU A 235 -18.31 3.21 -6.91
C GLU A 235 -17.65 2.91 -8.26
N ILE A 236 -16.35 2.63 -8.26
CA ILE A 236 -15.56 2.43 -9.49
C ILE A 236 -14.98 1.02 -9.62
N GLU A 237 -14.80 0.30 -8.50
CA GLU A 237 -14.34 -1.10 -8.49
C GLU A 237 -14.63 -1.76 -7.14
N ILE A 238 -14.54 -3.09 -7.10
CA ILE A 238 -14.61 -3.90 -5.88
C ILE A 238 -13.37 -4.79 -5.69
N ASN A 239 -13.08 -5.15 -4.45
CA ASN A 239 -11.99 -6.04 -4.05
C ASN A 239 -10.60 -5.61 -4.54
N ALA A 240 -10.38 -4.31 -4.71
CA ALA A 240 -9.05 -3.78 -4.98
C ALA A 240 -8.21 -3.82 -3.70
N ASN A 241 -7.01 -4.39 -3.80
CA ASN A 241 -6.00 -4.37 -2.75
C ASN A 241 -5.41 -2.95 -2.67
N PRO A 242 -5.61 -2.22 -1.56
CA PRO A 242 -5.10 -0.87 -1.41
C PRO A 242 -3.58 -0.80 -1.57
N PHE A 243 -2.83 -1.79 -1.08
CA PHE A 243 -1.37 -1.81 -1.12
C PHE A 243 -0.81 -1.96 -2.54
N LEU A 244 -1.50 -2.69 -3.41
CA LEU A 244 -1.08 -2.88 -4.82
C LEU A 244 -1.71 -1.87 -5.79
N SER A 245 -2.60 -1.01 -5.29
CA SER A 245 -3.30 0.03 -6.03
C SER A 245 -2.64 1.39 -5.83
N PHE A 246 -2.76 2.27 -6.82
CA PHE A 246 -2.11 3.57 -6.85
C PHE A 246 -2.95 4.60 -7.60
N VAL A 247 -3.04 5.82 -7.06
CA VAL A 247 -3.74 6.94 -7.71
C VAL A 247 -2.83 8.17 -7.69
N ASN A 248 -2.69 8.82 -8.84
CA ASN A 248 -2.01 10.10 -8.97
C ASN A 248 -2.84 11.07 -9.82
N SER A 249 -2.25 12.21 -10.21
CA SER A 249 -2.93 13.24 -11.00
C SER A 249 -3.45 12.79 -12.36
N ASN A 250 -2.96 11.67 -12.91
CA ASN A 250 -3.23 11.23 -14.27
C ASN A 250 -3.91 9.86 -14.34
N PHE A 251 -3.66 8.98 -13.36
CA PHE A 251 -4.13 7.59 -13.39
C PHE A 251 -4.79 7.19 -12.08
N ILE A 252 -5.87 6.40 -12.22
CA ILE A 252 -6.37 5.53 -11.16
C ILE A 252 -5.99 4.11 -11.54
N ILE A 253 -5.16 3.47 -10.72
CA ILE A 253 -4.72 2.09 -10.91
C ILE A 253 -5.22 1.22 -9.78
N LEU A 254 -6.10 0.28 -10.09
CA LEU A 254 -6.76 -0.59 -9.12
C LEU A 254 -6.35 -2.03 -9.37
N THR A 255 -5.79 -2.67 -8.37
CA THR A 255 -5.29 -4.04 -8.45
C THR A 255 -6.12 -4.95 -7.56
N ALA A 256 -6.79 -5.93 -8.17
CA ALA A 256 -7.46 -7.03 -7.49
C ALA A 256 -6.65 -8.33 -7.67
N ASP A 257 -7.11 -9.44 -7.07
CA ASP A 257 -6.38 -10.72 -7.09
C ASP A 257 -6.09 -11.27 -8.49
N SER A 258 -6.95 -10.97 -9.48
CA SER A 258 -6.83 -11.53 -10.83
C SER A 258 -6.44 -10.52 -11.90
N TYR A 259 -6.55 -9.21 -11.63
CA TYR A 259 -6.33 -8.17 -12.63
C TYR A 259 -5.82 -6.86 -12.02
N THR A 260 -5.24 -6.03 -12.88
CA THR A 260 -4.94 -4.63 -12.59
C THR A 260 -5.58 -3.77 -13.67
N LEU A 261 -6.41 -2.81 -13.28
CA LEU A 261 -7.09 -1.88 -14.17
C LEU A 261 -6.45 -0.50 -14.09
N VAL A 262 -6.27 0.14 -15.23
CA VAL A 262 -5.77 1.51 -15.31
C VAL A 262 -6.83 2.39 -15.97
N TYR A 263 -7.29 3.39 -15.24
CA TYR A 263 -8.21 4.42 -15.71
C TYR A 263 -7.47 5.75 -15.89
N ASP A 264 -7.93 6.55 -16.85
CA ASP A 264 -7.51 7.95 -16.96
C ASP A 264 -8.24 8.84 -15.94
N LYS A 265 -7.92 10.14 -15.96
CA LYS A 265 -8.57 11.17 -15.14
C LYS A 265 -10.08 11.34 -15.37
N ASN A 266 -10.63 10.80 -16.44
CA ASN A 266 -12.06 10.84 -16.77
C ASN A 266 -12.76 9.51 -16.46
N LEU A 267 -12.09 8.60 -15.73
CA LEU A 267 -12.57 7.25 -15.44
C LEU A 267 -12.74 6.36 -16.68
N PHE A 268 -12.06 6.66 -17.80
CA PHE A 268 -12.02 5.76 -18.93
C PHE A 268 -10.98 4.67 -18.71
N LEU A 269 -11.40 3.41 -18.83
CA LEU A 269 -10.49 2.26 -18.75
C LEU A 269 -9.52 2.27 -19.95
N ILE A 270 -8.24 2.50 -19.68
CA ILE A 270 -7.18 2.52 -20.69
C ILE A 270 -6.64 1.10 -20.91
N TYR A 271 -6.30 0.41 -19.81
CA TYR A 271 -5.64 -0.89 -19.82
C TYR A 271 -6.20 -1.85 -18.77
N LYS A 272 -6.09 -3.14 -19.08
CA LYS A 272 -6.31 -4.26 -18.14
C LYS A 272 -5.13 -5.20 -18.25
N PHE A 273 -4.45 -5.39 -17.13
CA PHE A 273 -3.31 -6.30 -16.99
C PHE A 273 -3.69 -7.47 -16.08
N LEU A 274 -2.82 -8.48 -16.04
CA LEU A 274 -2.83 -9.47 -14.97
C LEU A 274 -2.51 -8.79 -13.64
N SER A 275 -3.02 -9.34 -12.53
CA SER A 275 -2.75 -8.80 -11.18
C SER A 275 -1.25 -8.57 -10.97
N SER A 276 -0.90 -7.30 -10.74
CA SER A 276 0.45 -6.81 -10.60
C SER A 276 0.45 -5.63 -9.63
N GLY A 277 1.46 -5.52 -8.77
CA GLY A 277 1.68 -4.27 -8.04
C GLY A 277 1.92 -3.15 -9.04
N ALA A 278 1.27 -2.01 -8.83
CA ALA A 278 1.31 -0.94 -9.81
C ALA A 278 1.58 0.42 -9.16
N SER A 279 2.31 1.25 -9.89
CA SER A 279 2.57 2.65 -9.57
C SER A 279 2.76 3.42 -10.87
N ALA A 280 2.72 4.74 -10.82
CA ALA A 280 2.88 5.55 -12.01
C ALA A 280 3.54 6.89 -11.71
N THR A 281 4.36 7.33 -12.66
CA THR A 281 4.74 8.74 -12.79
C THR A 281 3.64 9.49 -13.55
N THR A 282 3.91 10.72 -13.95
CA THR A 282 2.99 11.47 -14.82
C THR A 282 2.82 10.86 -16.21
N ARG A 283 3.83 10.13 -16.71
CA ARG A 283 3.86 9.57 -18.08
C ARG A 283 3.91 8.05 -18.12
N TYR A 284 4.51 7.41 -17.12
CA TYR A 284 4.82 5.99 -17.18
C TYR A 284 4.05 5.23 -16.13
N ILE A 285 3.47 4.09 -16.53
CA ILE A 285 2.88 3.12 -15.63
C ILE A 285 3.90 2.01 -15.42
N VAL A 286 4.24 1.73 -14.16
CA VAL A 286 5.16 0.68 -13.76
C VAL A 286 4.36 -0.45 -13.14
N LEU A 287 4.48 -1.64 -13.72
CA LEU A 287 3.84 -2.86 -13.26
C LEU A 287 4.92 -3.82 -12.79
N PHE A 288 4.69 -4.41 -11.62
CA PHE A 288 5.55 -5.43 -11.08
C PHE A 288 4.76 -6.69 -10.73
N ARG A 289 5.22 -7.82 -11.27
CA ARG A 289 4.75 -9.15 -10.91
C ARG A 289 5.95 -10.09 -10.93
N ASN A 290 6.37 -10.54 -9.75
CA ASN A 290 7.58 -11.36 -9.59
C ASN A 290 7.68 -12.48 -10.65
N PRO A 291 8.78 -12.55 -11.45
CA PRO A 291 10.01 -11.73 -11.41
C PRO A 291 10.07 -10.56 -12.41
N PHE A 292 8.97 -10.20 -13.05
CA PHE A 292 8.95 -9.25 -14.16
C PHE A 292 8.53 -7.84 -13.73
N VAL A 293 9.24 -6.86 -14.28
CA VAL A 293 8.82 -5.45 -14.31
C VAL A 293 8.50 -5.06 -15.75
N GLY A 294 7.37 -4.39 -15.94
CA GLY A 294 6.99 -3.79 -17.21
C GLY A 294 6.74 -2.30 -17.03
N VAL A 295 7.33 -1.48 -17.90
CA VAL A 295 7.10 -0.03 -17.90
C VAL A 295 6.40 0.36 -19.18
N VAL A 296 5.17 0.86 -19.06
CA VAL A 296 4.33 1.30 -20.17
C VAL A 296 4.44 2.80 -20.29
N ASP A 297 4.77 3.28 -21.48
CA ASP A 297 4.62 4.68 -21.85
C ASP A 297 3.15 4.95 -22.18
N SER A 298 2.52 5.84 -21.41
CA SER A 298 1.11 6.20 -21.61
C SER A 298 0.91 7.45 -22.45
N LEU A 299 1.99 8.12 -22.89
CA LEU A 299 1.94 9.16 -23.91
C LEU A 299 2.26 8.53 -25.27
N ASP A 300 1.22 8.12 -26.00
CA ASP A 300 1.29 8.02 -27.46
C ASP A 300 0.67 9.30 -28.06
N ASP A 301 1.39 9.87 -29.02
CA ASP A 301 1.29 11.18 -29.68
C ASP A 301 -0.11 11.80 -29.93
N GLU A 302 -0.18 13.13 -29.72
CA GLU A 302 -1.05 14.17 -30.30
C GLU A 302 -2.59 14.02 -30.45
N ASP A 303 -3.22 12.86 -30.32
CA ASP A 303 -4.67 12.70 -30.60
C ASP A 303 -5.59 12.71 -29.35
N VAL A 304 -5.22 13.46 -28.31
CA VAL A 304 -6.20 13.98 -27.32
C VAL A 304 -6.70 15.35 -27.78
N ILE A 305 -7.05 15.45 -29.07
CA ILE A 305 -7.91 16.51 -29.62
C ILE A 305 -8.98 15.83 -30.47
N ARG A 306 -10.03 15.35 -29.81
CA ARG A 306 -11.44 15.64 -30.15
C ARG A 306 -12.36 14.91 -29.19
N THR A 307 -12.96 15.69 -28.31
CA THR A 307 -14.32 15.44 -27.84
C THR A 307 -15.24 15.31 -29.05
N GLU A 308 -15.67 14.09 -29.36
CA GLU A 308 -16.97 13.88 -29.97
C GLU A 308 -17.88 13.23 -28.93
N LYS A 309 -18.76 14.06 -28.37
CA LYS A 309 -19.98 13.60 -27.71
C LYS A 309 -20.80 12.85 -28.76
N ASN A 310 -21.10 11.58 -28.52
CA ASN A 310 -22.29 10.93 -29.07
C ASN A 310 -22.84 9.91 -28.06
N VAL A 311 -23.74 10.44 -27.22
CA VAL A 311 -25.11 9.95 -26.96
C VAL A 311 -25.40 8.45 -27.24
N LEU A 312 -25.86 7.76 -26.17
CA LEU A 312 -26.71 6.55 -26.11
C LEU A 312 -26.15 5.26 -26.74
N ASP A 313 -25.87 4.23 -25.94
CA ASP A 313 -26.84 3.18 -25.59
C ASP A 313 -26.14 1.97 -24.93
N THR A 314 -26.93 1.29 -24.13
CA THR A 314 -26.71 0.07 -23.36
C THR A 314 -26.27 -1.14 -24.20
N SER A 315 -25.52 -2.04 -23.55
CA SER A 315 -25.09 -3.41 -23.95
C SER A 315 -23.65 -3.59 -24.48
N SER A 316 -22.82 -4.23 -23.65
CA SER A 316 -21.75 -5.13 -24.14
C SER A 316 -22.36 -6.22 -25.02
N PRO A 317 -21.65 -6.87 -25.98
CA PRO A 317 -20.19 -7.08 -26.03
C PRO A 317 -19.55 -6.96 -27.44
N ILE A 318 -18.38 -6.34 -27.63
CA ILE A 318 -17.71 -6.33 -28.96
C ILE A 318 -16.20 -6.58 -28.78
N LYS A 319 -15.72 -7.81 -29.05
CA LYS A 319 -15.17 -8.34 -30.32
C LYS A 319 -13.95 -7.56 -30.84
N ILE A 320 -12.79 -8.18 -30.62
CA ILE A 320 -11.47 -7.78 -31.12
C ILE A 320 -11.42 -8.00 -32.65
N LEU A 321 -11.00 -6.98 -33.39
CA LEU A 321 -10.57 -7.10 -34.78
C LEU A 321 -9.10 -6.66 -34.88
N ILE A 322 -8.25 -7.57 -35.36
CA ILE A 322 -6.86 -7.31 -35.74
C ILE A 322 -6.84 -6.99 -37.24
N ARG A 323 -6.09 -5.98 -37.66
CA ARG A 323 -5.74 -5.78 -39.07
C ARG A 323 -4.22 -5.76 -39.25
N LYS A 324 -3.81 -6.39 -40.36
CA LYS A 324 -2.45 -6.78 -40.77
C LYS A 324 -1.41 -5.68 -40.67
#